data_AF-A0A8H4XUT4-F1
#
_entry.id   AF-A0A8H4XUT4-F1
#
_cell.length_a   1.000
_cell.length_b   1.000
_cell.length_c   1.000
_cell.angle_alpha   90.00
_cell.angle_beta   90.00
_cell.angle_gamma   90.00
#
_symmetry.space_group_name_H-M   'P 1'
#
loop_
_entity.id
_entity.type
_entity.pdbx_description
1 polymer ?
#
loop_
_entity_poly.entity_id
_entity_poly.type
_entity_poly.pdbx_seq_one_letter_code
_entity_poly.pdbx_strand_id
1 'polypeptide(L)'
;MGTTYISTDKLCTGWGGESGEVVINLANLNGYSYDNSTGYATVGAGSQLGSVTTALYNSGGRAVAHGSCPDVGIGGHATIGGVGPTSRQWGATIDHVVSATVVLADGRIVTVSETENPDLLWALKGAGGSFFVVTEFVFRTEAAPAGGVSYTYAFEGLNATAQAQVFKDFQTFISNSSLSWELYIMMVGLPTVIEVTGAFFGSLEDFNAIGLEQAFSITPIANVTVIPNWLDMVAIWATESENAEKPAYFYAKSLDVLPDALLSDDTIDSMFEY
;
A
#
# COMPACT_ATOMS: atom_id res chain seq x y z
N MET A 1 -4.03 18.62 -26.60
CA MET A 1 -4.77 17.53 -25.93
C MET A 1 -4.61 17.81 -24.46
N GLY A 2 -5.67 18.26 -23.78
CA GLY A 2 -5.61 18.54 -22.35
C GLY A 2 -5.76 17.24 -21.58
N THR A 3 -4.94 17.03 -20.57
CA THR A 3 -5.05 15.88 -19.67
C THR A 3 -5.99 16.31 -18.54
N THR A 4 -6.99 15.49 -18.24
CA THR A 4 -7.88 15.76 -17.10
C THR A 4 -7.27 15.10 -15.86
N TYR A 5 -6.98 15.89 -14.82
CA TYR A 5 -6.43 15.37 -13.58
C TYR A 5 -7.51 15.19 -12.51
N ILE A 6 -7.41 14.07 -11.81
CA ILE A 6 -8.36 13.62 -10.80
C ILE A 6 -7.73 13.82 -9.42
N SER A 7 -8.41 14.54 -8.54
CA SER A 7 -7.95 14.81 -7.16
C SER A 7 -9.06 14.54 -6.15
N THR A 8 -8.69 14.24 -4.91
CA THR A 8 -9.59 14.10 -3.75
C THR A 8 -9.15 15.11 -2.70
N ASP A 9 -9.94 16.13 -2.35
CA ASP A 9 -9.57 17.18 -1.37
C ASP A 9 -9.02 16.63 -0.04
N LYS A 10 -7.70 16.46 0.05
CA LYS A 10 -6.78 16.79 1.18
C LYS A 10 -5.47 16.00 1.13
N LEU A 11 -4.41 16.71 1.56
CA LEU A 11 -3.11 16.33 2.16
C LEU A 11 -2.20 15.28 1.48
N CYS A 12 -2.74 14.23 0.85
CA CYS A 12 -2.00 13.29 0.00
C CYS A 12 -2.44 13.42 -1.47
N THR A 13 -2.76 14.64 -1.90
CA THR A 13 -3.09 14.95 -3.28
C THR A 13 -1.83 15.27 -4.05
N GLY A 14 -1.45 14.39 -4.99
CA GLY A 14 -0.74 14.87 -6.16
C GLY A 14 -1.67 15.82 -6.90
N TRP A 15 -1.43 17.13 -6.83
CA TRP A 15 -1.97 18.06 -7.82
C TRP A 15 -1.20 17.82 -9.12
N GLY A 16 -1.37 16.64 -9.71
CA GLY A 16 -0.96 16.41 -11.08
C GLY A 16 -1.74 17.41 -11.96
N GLY A 17 -1.07 17.96 -12.97
CA GLY A 17 -1.67 19.00 -13.79
C GLY A 17 -0.64 19.89 -14.43
N GLU A 18 -0.81 20.14 -15.73
CA GLU A 18 -0.20 21.29 -16.38
C GLU A 18 -1.08 22.53 -16.17
N SER A 19 -0.46 23.71 -16.24
CA SER A 19 -1.21 24.96 -16.15
C SER A 19 -2.25 25.06 -17.27
N GLY A 20 -3.51 25.31 -16.90
CA GLY A 20 -4.63 25.49 -17.85
C GLY A 20 -5.54 24.27 -18.01
N GLU A 21 -5.33 23.20 -17.25
CA GLU A 21 -6.21 22.03 -17.24
C GLU A 21 -7.41 22.18 -16.30
N VAL A 22 -8.45 21.39 -16.58
CA VAL A 22 -9.62 21.29 -15.71
C VAL A 22 -9.39 20.17 -14.70
N VAL A 23 -9.46 20.53 -13.42
CA VAL A 23 -9.34 19.58 -12.32
C VAL A 23 -10.74 19.11 -11.92
N ILE A 24 -10.96 17.80 -11.94
CA ILE A 24 -12.18 17.18 -11.42
C ILE A 24 -11.88 16.67 -10.02
N ASN A 25 -12.43 17.36 -9.03
CA ASN A 25 -12.31 16.98 -7.64
C ASN A 25 -13.45 16.04 -7.23
N LEU A 26 -13.10 14.83 -6.86
CA LEU A 26 -14.04 13.76 -6.53
C LEU A 26 -14.40 13.69 -5.04
N ALA A 27 -13.91 14.59 -4.19
CA ALA A 27 -14.06 14.49 -2.72
C ALA A 27 -15.49 14.27 -2.22
N ASN A 28 -16.50 14.77 -2.95
CA ASN A 28 -17.91 14.62 -2.61
C ASN A 28 -18.55 13.32 -3.14
N LEU A 29 -17.83 12.54 -3.95
CA LEU A 29 -18.20 11.17 -4.36
C LEU A 29 -17.56 10.17 -3.39
N ASN A 30 -17.95 10.25 -2.12
CA ASN A 30 -17.41 9.47 -1.01
C ASN A 30 -18.46 8.54 -0.37
N GLY A 31 -19.46 8.14 -1.15
CA GLY A 31 -20.50 7.20 -0.72
C GLY A 31 -19.93 5.83 -0.35
N TYR A 32 -20.60 5.14 0.57
CA TYR A 32 -20.23 3.80 1.00
C TYR A 32 -21.47 2.93 1.19
N SER A 33 -21.40 1.68 0.75
CA SER A 33 -22.35 0.63 1.13
C SER A 33 -21.67 -0.74 1.16
N TYR A 34 -22.25 -1.68 1.91
CA TYR A 34 -21.76 -3.05 2.03
C TYR A 34 -22.90 -4.03 1.85
N ASP A 35 -22.70 -5.03 0.98
CA ASP A 35 -23.65 -6.09 0.73
C ASP A 35 -23.25 -7.36 1.50
N ASN A 36 -24.03 -7.68 2.54
CA ASN A 36 -23.82 -8.86 3.36
C ASN A 36 -23.99 -10.19 2.60
N SER A 37 -24.73 -10.19 1.48
CA SER A 37 -24.98 -11.41 0.71
C SER A 37 -23.79 -11.82 -0.16
N THR A 38 -23.07 -10.83 -0.70
CA THR A 38 -21.90 -11.03 -1.57
C THR A 38 -20.57 -10.82 -0.86
N GLY A 39 -20.56 -10.06 0.24
CA GLY A 39 -19.35 -9.62 0.92
C GLY A 39 -18.62 -8.48 0.21
N TYR A 40 -19.30 -7.78 -0.70
CA TYR A 40 -18.70 -6.69 -1.48
C TYR A 40 -19.02 -5.32 -0.89
N ALA A 41 -18.05 -4.41 -0.98
CA ALA A 41 -18.20 -3.03 -0.59
C ALA A 41 -18.23 -2.12 -1.82
N THR A 42 -19.23 -1.25 -1.90
CA THR A 42 -19.29 -0.20 -2.90
C THR A 42 -18.75 1.09 -2.30
N VAL A 43 -17.76 1.70 -2.94
CA VAL A 43 -16.99 2.82 -2.41
C VAL A 43 -16.84 3.89 -3.48
N GLY A 44 -17.27 5.11 -3.18
CA GLY A 44 -17.07 6.27 -4.03
C GLY A 44 -15.58 6.59 -4.20
N ALA A 45 -15.17 6.92 -5.43
CA ALA A 45 -13.77 7.15 -5.79
C ALA A 45 -13.10 8.35 -5.07
N GLY A 46 -13.91 9.22 -4.47
CA GLY A 46 -13.49 10.34 -3.62
C GLY A 46 -13.13 9.95 -2.19
N SER A 47 -13.39 8.72 -1.78
CA SER A 47 -13.14 8.26 -0.40
C SER A 47 -11.64 8.16 -0.09
N GLN A 48 -11.26 8.47 1.15
CA GLN A 48 -9.89 8.30 1.63
C GLN A 48 -9.71 6.92 2.29
N LEU A 49 -8.51 6.36 2.26
CA LEU A 49 -8.21 5.02 2.77
C LEU A 49 -8.67 4.84 4.23
N GLY A 50 -8.38 5.79 5.12
CA GLY A 50 -8.78 5.69 6.54
C GLY A 50 -10.30 5.66 6.76
N SER A 51 -11.05 6.40 5.94
CA SER A 51 -12.52 6.37 5.95
C SER A 51 -13.04 5.02 5.45
N VAL A 52 -12.42 4.47 4.40
CA VAL A 52 -12.76 3.15 3.86
C VAL A 52 -12.47 2.05 4.88
N THR A 53 -11.31 2.07 5.56
CA THR A 53 -10.96 1.11 6.62
C THR A 53 -12.00 1.11 7.73
N THR A 54 -12.38 2.31 8.20
CA THR A 54 -13.36 2.47 9.29
C THR A 54 -14.74 1.95 8.86
N ALA A 55 -15.19 2.28 7.65
CA ALA A 55 -16.48 1.85 7.13
C ALA A 55 -16.56 0.32 6.94
N LEU A 56 -15.51 -0.30 6.39
CA LEU A 56 -15.40 -1.75 6.23
C LEU A 56 -15.42 -2.47 7.57
N TYR A 57 -14.62 -2.01 8.53
CA TYR A 57 -14.59 -2.62 9.86
C TYR A 57 -15.94 -2.51 10.56
N ASN A 58 -16.61 -1.36 10.46
CA ASN A 58 -17.96 -1.16 11.02
C ASN A 58 -19.04 -2.00 10.30
N SER A 59 -18.76 -2.52 9.11
CA SER A 59 -19.67 -3.39 8.34
C SER A 59 -19.57 -4.87 8.75
N GLY A 60 -19.04 -5.17 9.93
CA GLY A 60 -18.92 -6.52 10.46
C GLY A 60 -17.51 -7.10 10.42
N GLY A 61 -16.49 -6.26 10.67
CA GLY A 61 -15.09 -6.67 10.73
C GLY A 61 -14.52 -7.03 9.37
N ARG A 62 -14.77 -6.22 8.35
CA ARG A 62 -14.22 -6.40 6.99
C ARG A 62 -12.98 -5.54 6.77
N ALA A 63 -12.16 -5.95 5.81
CA ALA A 63 -10.99 -5.22 5.34
C ALA A 63 -10.79 -5.44 3.83
N VAL A 64 -9.93 -4.61 3.23
CA VAL A 64 -9.43 -4.78 1.86
C VAL A 64 -7.96 -4.38 1.87
N ALA A 65 -7.12 -4.98 1.01
CA ALA A 65 -5.74 -4.55 0.91
C ALA A 65 -5.65 -3.11 0.38
N HIS A 66 -4.93 -2.25 1.11
CA HIS A 66 -4.61 -0.88 0.70
C HIS A 66 -3.38 -0.36 1.46
N GLY A 67 -2.88 0.80 1.04
CA GLY A 67 -1.74 1.49 1.65
C GLY A 67 -2.01 1.97 3.07
N SER A 68 -0.95 2.34 3.79
CA SER A 68 -1.00 2.74 5.20
C SER A 68 -1.47 4.18 5.46
N CYS A 69 -1.34 5.07 4.46
CA CYS A 69 -1.61 6.49 4.61
C CYS A 69 -3.13 6.78 4.63
N PRO A 70 -3.73 7.24 5.75
CA PRO A 70 -5.18 7.40 5.84
C PRO A 70 -5.76 8.44 4.88
N ASP A 71 -4.98 9.49 4.58
CA ASP A 71 -5.38 10.62 3.74
C ASP A 71 -5.34 10.34 2.23
N VAL A 72 -4.75 9.21 1.81
CA VAL A 72 -4.66 8.85 0.38
C VAL A 72 -6.06 8.56 -0.19
N GLY A 73 -6.36 9.08 -1.38
CA GLY A 73 -7.63 8.83 -2.07
C GLY A 73 -7.68 7.45 -2.73
N ILE A 74 -8.78 6.72 -2.55
CA ILE A 74 -8.98 5.38 -3.12
C ILE A 74 -9.00 5.39 -4.65
N GLY A 75 -9.48 6.47 -5.29
CA GLY A 75 -9.60 6.56 -6.74
C GLY A 75 -8.27 6.43 -7.48
N GLY A 76 -7.24 7.15 -7.03
CA GLY A 76 -5.89 6.97 -7.56
C GLY A 76 -5.31 5.63 -7.14
N HIS A 77 -5.37 5.32 -5.84
CA HIS A 77 -4.73 4.14 -5.26
C HIS A 77 -5.17 2.82 -5.91
N ALA A 78 -6.47 2.64 -6.15
CA ALA A 78 -7.05 1.42 -6.70
C ALA A 78 -6.92 1.28 -8.23
N THR A 79 -6.31 2.25 -8.93
CA THR A 79 -6.15 2.21 -10.40
C THR A 79 -4.71 2.04 -10.88
N ILE A 80 -3.74 2.01 -9.96
CA ILE A 80 -2.30 1.90 -10.26
C ILE A 80 -1.58 0.80 -9.48
N GLY A 81 -2.31 -0.01 -8.71
CA GLY A 81 -1.75 -1.00 -7.79
C GLY A 81 -2.39 -0.88 -6.41
N GLY A 82 -1.77 -0.03 -5.58
CA GLY A 82 -2.16 0.12 -4.19
C GLY A 82 -1.57 -1.02 -3.36
N VAL A 83 -0.33 -0.80 -2.91
CA VAL A 83 0.42 -1.76 -2.10
C VAL A 83 0.47 -1.24 -0.66
N GLY A 84 0.32 -2.16 0.29
CA GLY A 84 0.40 -1.86 1.70
C GLY A 84 0.59 -3.11 2.56
N PRO A 85 0.36 -3.00 3.87
CA PRO A 85 0.70 -4.03 4.84
C PRO A 85 0.12 -5.42 4.52
N THR A 86 -1.12 -5.49 4.07
CA THR A 86 -1.76 -6.78 3.75
C THR A 86 -1.54 -7.26 2.33
N SER A 87 -0.79 -6.51 1.50
CA SER A 87 -0.71 -6.82 0.07
C SER A 87 0.00 -8.11 -0.25
N ARG A 88 0.98 -8.50 0.57
CA ARG A 88 1.65 -9.80 0.38
C ARG A 88 0.75 -10.97 0.83
N GLN A 89 -0.30 -10.74 1.62
CA GLN A 89 -1.28 -11.78 1.96
C GLN A 89 -2.44 -11.85 0.96
N TRP A 90 -2.93 -10.71 0.47
CA TRP A 90 -4.19 -10.63 -0.27
C TRP A 90 -4.07 -10.09 -1.71
N GLY A 91 -2.91 -9.57 -2.10
CA GLY A 91 -2.71 -8.84 -3.36
C GLY A 91 -2.79 -7.31 -3.19
N ALA A 92 -2.62 -6.59 -4.29
CA ALA A 92 -2.75 -5.13 -4.30
C ALA A 92 -4.23 -4.71 -4.24
N THR A 93 -4.53 -3.43 -3.96
CA THR A 93 -5.90 -2.92 -3.95
C THR A 93 -6.66 -3.20 -5.25
N ILE A 94 -5.99 -3.13 -6.41
CA ILE A 94 -6.64 -3.41 -7.71
C ILE A 94 -7.12 -4.85 -7.83
N ASP A 95 -6.46 -5.79 -7.15
CA ASP A 95 -6.81 -7.22 -7.21
C ASP A 95 -8.16 -7.48 -6.53
N HIS A 96 -8.58 -6.55 -5.67
CA HIS A 96 -9.88 -6.58 -5.02
C HIS A 96 -10.98 -5.87 -5.84
N VAL A 97 -10.66 -5.15 -6.92
CA VAL A 97 -11.68 -4.48 -7.76
C VAL A 97 -12.42 -5.52 -8.59
N VAL A 98 -13.72 -5.64 -8.34
CA VAL A 98 -14.67 -6.51 -9.06
C VAL A 98 -15.34 -5.76 -10.20
N SER A 99 -15.77 -4.53 -9.94
CA SER A 99 -16.33 -3.62 -10.94
C SER A 99 -16.11 -2.16 -10.57
N ALA A 100 -16.34 -1.27 -11.53
CA ALA A 100 -16.36 0.17 -11.28
C ALA A 100 -17.33 0.89 -12.22
N THR A 101 -17.83 2.03 -11.78
CA THR A 101 -18.54 2.99 -12.65
C THR A 101 -17.55 4.04 -13.12
N VAL A 102 -17.48 4.25 -14.43
CA VAL A 102 -16.50 5.15 -15.05
C VAL A 102 -17.16 6.10 -16.05
N VAL A 103 -16.60 7.31 -16.17
CA VAL A 103 -16.97 8.30 -17.19
C VAL A 103 -15.90 8.31 -18.28
N LEU A 104 -16.31 8.02 -19.51
CA LEU A 104 -15.45 7.99 -20.69
C LEU A 104 -15.20 9.41 -21.24
N ALA A 105 -14.23 9.55 -22.14
CA ALA A 105 -13.88 10.81 -22.78
C ALA A 105 -15.04 11.46 -23.57
N ASP A 106 -16.01 10.68 -24.03
CA ASP A 106 -17.22 11.17 -24.72
C ASP A 106 -18.38 11.49 -23.76
N GLY A 107 -18.16 11.38 -22.45
CA GLY A 107 -19.13 11.69 -21.39
C GLY A 107 -20.09 10.54 -21.06
N ARG A 108 -20.00 9.38 -21.74
CA ARG A 108 -20.82 8.21 -21.37
C ARG A 108 -20.38 7.65 -20.01
N ILE A 109 -21.37 7.23 -19.23
CA ILE A 109 -21.17 6.51 -17.97
C ILE A 109 -21.37 5.02 -18.27
N VAL A 110 -20.36 4.21 -17.96
CA VAL A 110 -20.40 2.76 -18.18
C VAL A 110 -19.93 2.02 -16.93
N THR A 111 -20.42 0.80 -16.78
CA THR A 111 -19.89 -0.14 -15.79
C THR A 111 -18.78 -0.95 -16.44
N VAL A 112 -17.66 -1.11 -15.74
CA VAL A 112 -16.57 -2.00 -16.13
C VAL A 112 -16.53 -3.17 -15.15
N SER A 113 -16.51 -4.39 -15.67
CA SER A 113 -16.46 -5.66 -14.94
C SER A 113 -15.91 -6.76 -15.85
N GLU A 114 -15.76 -7.98 -15.34
CA GLU A 114 -15.36 -9.12 -16.18
C GLU A 114 -16.41 -9.47 -17.26
N THR A 115 -17.67 -9.10 -17.04
CA THR A 115 -18.79 -9.43 -17.95
C THR A 115 -19.30 -8.22 -18.74
N GLU A 116 -18.85 -7.01 -18.41
CA GLU A 116 -19.25 -5.76 -19.06
C GLU A 116 -18.02 -4.87 -19.27
N ASN A 117 -17.68 -4.54 -20.53
CA ASN A 117 -16.48 -3.78 -20.88
C ASN A 117 -15.16 -4.35 -20.27
N PRO A 118 -14.85 -5.65 -20.46
CA PRO A 118 -13.71 -6.30 -19.81
C PRO A 118 -12.34 -5.69 -20.18
N ASP A 119 -12.20 -5.17 -21.40
CA ASP A 119 -10.98 -4.49 -21.83
C ASP A 119 -10.73 -3.19 -21.04
N LEU A 120 -11.82 -2.50 -20.64
CA LEU A 120 -11.72 -1.31 -19.79
C LEU A 120 -11.45 -1.67 -18.33
N LEU A 121 -11.97 -2.81 -17.84
CA LEU A 121 -11.58 -3.33 -16.52
C LEU A 121 -10.09 -3.69 -16.51
N TRP A 122 -9.58 -4.32 -17.58
CA TRP A 122 -8.16 -4.60 -17.72
C TRP A 122 -7.33 -3.30 -17.69
N ALA A 123 -7.75 -2.26 -18.42
CA ALA A 123 -7.09 -0.95 -18.38
C ALA A 123 -7.19 -0.25 -17.00
N LEU A 124 -8.31 -0.40 -16.29
CA LEU A 124 -8.50 0.10 -14.93
C LEU A 124 -7.45 -0.46 -13.98
N LYS A 125 -7.13 -1.75 -14.13
CA LYS A 125 -6.18 -2.50 -13.32
C LYS A 125 -4.72 -2.18 -13.68
N GLY A 126 -4.35 -0.90 -13.66
CA GLY A 126 -2.97 -0.43 -13.74
C GLY A 126 -2.79 0.93 -14.43
N ALA A 127 -3.75 1.35 -15.26
CA ALA A 127 -3.64 2.57 -16.05
C ALA A 127 -4.92 3.43 -16.02
N GLY A 128 -5.80 3.25 -15.04
CA GLY A 128 -7.15 3.85 -15.04
C GLY A 128 -7.19 5.36 -15.28
N GLY A 129 -6.25 6.11 -14.69
CA GLY A 129 -6.14 7.56 -14.87
C GLY A 129 -5.87 8.03 -16.31
N SER A 130 -5.48 7.13 -17.23
CA SER A 130 -5.26 7.44 -18.64
C SER A 130 -6.51 7.27 -19.52
N PHE A 131 -7.54 6.58 -19.03
CA PHE A 131 -8.67 6.15 -19.87
C PHE A 131 -10.01 6.78 -19.47
N PHE A 132 -10.23 7.05 -18.19
CA PHE A 132 -11.53 7.49 -17.69
C PHE A 132 -11.44 8.12 -16.30
N VAL A 133 -12.54 8.74 -15.89
CA VAL A 133 -12.77 9.15 -14.50
C VAL A 133 -13.56 8.05 -13.80
N VAL A 134 -12.96 7.37 -12.82
CA VAL A 134 -13.70 6.43 -11.97
C VAL A 134 -14.51 7.22 -10.95
N THR A 135 -15.80 6.91 -10.81
CA THR A 135 -16.68 7.56 -9.82
C THR A 135 -16.99 6.67 -8.63
N GLU A 136 -17.00 5.35 -8.83
CA GLU A 136 -17.36 4.36 -7.82
C GLU A 136 -16.66 3.02 -8.12
N PHE A 137 -16.25 2.31 -7.08
CA PHE A 137 -15.67 0.98 -7.14
C PHE A 137 -16.53 -0.01 -6.36
N VAL A 138 -16.53 -1.26 -6.80
CA VAL A 138 -17.01 -2.41 -6.03
C VAL A 138 -15.83 -3.31 -5.72
N PHE A 139 -15.56 -3.49 -4.42
CA PHE A 139 -14.44 -4.29 -3.92
C PHE A 139 -14.92 -5.60 -3.30
N ARG A 140 -14.21 -6.68 -3.62
CA ARG A 140 -14.23 -7.91 -2.81
C ARG A 140 -13.47 -7.66 -1.51
N THR A 141 -14.13 -7.92 -0.38
CA THR A 141 -13.54 -7.70 0.95
C THR A 141 -13.07 -9.01 1.57
N GLU A 142 -12.16 -8.92 2.53
CA GLU A 142 -11.71 -10.02 3.38
C GLU A 142 -12.16 -9.80 4.83
N ALA A 143 -12.13 -10.87 5.64
CA ALA A 143 -12.29 -10.70 7.08
C ALA A 143 -11.07 -9.94 7.62
N ALA A 144 -11.31 -8.92 8.43
CA ALA A 144 -10.22 -8.23 9.10
C ALA A 144 -9.48 -9.21 10.01
N PRO A 145 -8.13 -9.22 10.01
CA PRO A 145 -7.34 -10.01 10.94
C PRO A 145 -7.76 -9.73 12.38
N ALA A 146 -7.62 -10.71 13.27
CA ALA A 146 -7.92 -10.48 14.68
C ALA A 146 -6.94 -9.47 15.32
N GLY A 147 -5.72 -9.40 14.79
CA GLY A 147 -4.57 -8.67 15.31
C GLY A 147 -3.31 -9.28 14.72
N GLY A 148 -2.17 -9.12 15.38
CA GLY A 148 -0.91 -9.73 14.93
C GLY A 148 0.28 -9.30 15.76
N VAL A 149 1.46 -9.47 15.21
CA VAL A 149 2.72 -8.97 15.78
C VAL A 149 3.15 -7.74 14.99
N SER A 150 3.45 -6.64 15.66
CA SER A 150 4.14 -5.49 15.08
C SER A 150 5.59 -5.51 15.55
N TYR A 151 6.52 -5.19 14.66
CA TYR A 151 7.94 -5.24 15.00
C TYR A 151 8.74 -4.14 14.33
N THR A 152 9.86 -3.78 14.95
CA THR A 152 10.91 -2.91 14.42
C THR A 152 12.27 -3.45 14.83
N TYR A 153 13.17 -3.57 13.87
CA TYR A 153 14.59 -3.85 14.07
C TYR A 153 15.39 -2.63 13.61
N ALA A 154 15.91 -1.85 14.56
CA ALA A 154 16.68 -0.65 14.28
C ALA A 154 18.17 -0.93 14.33
N PHE A 155 18.89 -0.52 13.29
CA PHE A 155 20.33 -0.62 13.15
C PHE A 155 20.90 0.80 13.17
N GLU A 156 21.57 1.19 14.25
CA GLU A 156 22.04 2.55 14.47
C GLU A 156 23.57 2.66 14.33
N GLY A 157 24.06 3.87 14.05
CA GLY A 157 25.50 4.14 13.99
C GLY A 157 26.22 3.45 12.82
N LEU A 158 25.50 3.18 11.74
CA LEU A 158 26.02 2.48 10.57
C LEU A 158 26.90 3.40 9.71
N ASN A 159 28.03 2.88 9.26
CA ASN A 159 28.76 3.43 8.12
C ASN A 159 28.23 2.82 6.81
N ALA A 160 28.69 3.32 5.66
CA ALA A 160 28.26 2.85 4.33
C ALA A 160 28.37 1.32 4.17
N THR A 161 29.51 0.73 4.55
CA THR A 161 29.73 -0.72 4.48
C THR A 161 28.73 -1.51 5.34
N ALA A 162 28.44 -1.02 6.55
CA ALA A 162 27.49 -1.66 7.45
C ALA A 162 26.04 -1.53 6.93
N GLN A 163 25.68 -0.38 6.32
CA GLN A 163 24.38 -0.20 5.67
C GLN A 163 24.21 -1.17 4.49
N ALA A 164 25.23 -1.29 3.64
CA ALA A 164 25.25 -2.24 2.54
C ALA A 164 25.10 -3.69 3.03
N GLN A 165 25.77 -4.06 4.13
CA GLN A 165 25.63 -5.39 4.71
C GLN A 165 24.21 -5.67 5.22
N VAL A 166 23.59 -4.73 5.94
CA VAL A 166 22.19 -4.88 6.39
C VAL A 166 21.23 -5.04 5.21
N PHE A 167 21.45 -4.29 4.12
CA PHE A 167 20.65 -4.43 2.90
C PHE A 167 20.85 -5.78 2.21
N LYS A 168 22.09 -6.31 2.15
CA LYS A 168 22.38 -7.65 1.60
C LYS A 168 21.69 -8.75 2.39
N ASP A 169 21.76 -8.67 3.71
CA ASP A 169 21.09 -9.60 4.63
C ASP A 169 19.57 -9.55 4.43
N PHE A 170 19.01 -8.34 4.34
CA PHE A 170 17.59 -8.13 4.04
C PHE A 170 17.17 -8.71 2.69
N GLN A 171 17.89 -8.40 1.61
CA GLN A 171 17.61 -8.92 0.26
C GLN A 171 17.64 -10.46 0.27
N THR A 172 18.64 -11.05 0.92
CA THR A 172 18.74 -12.51 1.09
C THR A 172 17.51 -13.05 1.79
N PHE A 173 17.10 -12.43 2.90
CA PHE A 173 15.92 -12.84 3.65
C PHE A 173 14.63 -12.75 2.81
N ILE A 174 14.33 -11.59 2.21
CA ILE A 174 13.09 -11.37 1.46
C ILE A 174 13.01 -12.14 0.14
N SER A 175 14.16 -12.55 -0.42
CA SER A 175 14.21 -13.37 -1.64
C SER A 175 13.88 -14.85 -1.39
N ASN A 176 13.73 -15.27 -0.13
CA ASN A 176 13.34 -16.63 0.21
C ASN A 176 11.88 -16.91 -0.18
N SER A 177 11.68 -17.76 -1.19
CA SER A 177 10.36 -18.15 -1.70
C SER A 177 9.48 -18.91 -0.68
N SER A 178 10.05 -19.36 0.44
CA SER A 178 9.33 -20.05 1.51
C SER A 178 8.91 -19.14 2.65
N LEU A 179 9.13 -17.83 2.55
CA LEU A 179 8.53 -16.89 3.49
C LEU A 179 7.01 -17.09 3.52
N SER A 180 6.44 -16.96 4.72
CA SER A 180 4.99 -17.06 4.92
C SER A 180 4.26 -16.02 4.07
N TRP A 181 2.92 -16.05 3.98
CA TRP A 181 2.11 -14.98 3.33
C TRP A 181 1.52 -13.97 4.35
N GLU A 182 1.80 -14.15 5.64
CA GLU A 182 1.34 -13.33 6.78
C GLU A 182 2.31 -12.20 7.22
N LEU A 183 3.63 -12.31 6.97
CA LEU A 183 4.67 -11.27 7.10
C LEU A 183 4.61 -10.04 6.14
N TYR A 184 4.06 -8.93 6.59
CA TYR A 184 4.41 -7.62 6.05
C TYR A 184 5.82 -7.19 6.49
N ILE A 185 6.67 -6.76 5.55
CA ILE A 185 8.02 -6.28 5.86
C ILE A 185 8.40 -5.10 4.96
N MET A 186 9.04 -4.09 5.56
CA MET A 186 9.57 -2.90 4.91
C MET A 186 10.94 -2.55 5.51
N MET A 187 11.85 -2.06 4.68
CA MET A 187 13.09 -1.45 5.13
C MET A 187 13.04 0.06 4.84
N VAL A 188 13.40 0.86 5.83
CA VAL A 188 13.58 2.31 5.71
C VAL A 188 15.04 2.63 5.96
N GLY A 189 15.70 3.22 4.98
CA GLY A 189 17.08 3.70 5.09
C GLY A 189 17.10 5.21 5.37
N LEU A 190 17.78 5.60 6.44
CA LEU A 190 18.08 6.99 6.81
C LEU A 190 19.61 7.16 6.91
N PRO A 191 20.12 8.41 7.01
CA PRO A 191 21.54 8.61 7.27
C PRO A 191 21.98 7.90 8.55
N THR A 192 22.92 6.96 8.45
CA THR A 192 23.48 6.14 9.54
C THR A 192 22.51 5.18 10.27
N VAL A 193 21.24 5.13 9.85
CA VAL A 193 20.22 4.30 10.47
C VAL A 193 19.49 3.48 9.40
N ILE A 194 19.27 2.20 9.67
CA ILE A 194 18.33 1.38 8.90
C ILE A 194 17.28 0.85 9.88
N GLU A 195 16.02 0.91 9.50
CA GLU A 195 14.91 0.30 10.24
C GLU A 195 14.26 -0.76 9.37
N VAL A 196 14.13 -1.98 9.89
CA VAL A 196 13.31 -3.03 9.29
C VAL A 196 12.05 -3.16 10.13
N THR A 197 10.94 -2.69 9.59
CA THR A 197 9.63 -2.62 10.27
C THR A 197 8.60 -3.46 9.54
N GLY A 198 7.54 -3.85 10.24
CA GLY A 198 6.48 -4.62 9.61
C GLY A 198 5.44 -5.17 10.59
N ALA A 199 4.70 -6.14 10.08
CA ALA A 199 3.70 -6.86 10.84
C ALA A 199 3.66 -8.34 10.43
N PHE A 200 3.23 -9.20 11.34
CA PHE A 200 2.96 -10.60 11.07
C PHE A 200 1.54 -10.93 11.49
N PHE A 201 0.70 -11.31 10.52
CA PHE A 201 -0.71 -11.65 10.73
C PHE A 201 -0.88 -13.08 11.27
N GLY A 202 -0.33 -13.33 12.45
CA GLY A 202 -0.34 -14.63 13.11
C GLY A 202 0.14 -14.56 14.56
N SER A 203 0.56 -15.70 15.11
CA SER A 203 1.02 -15.76 16.50
C SER A 203 2.47 -15.26 16.65
N LEU A 204 2.85 -14.89 17.87
CA LEU A 204 4.24 -14.56 18.20
C LEU A 204 5.18 -15.76 18.03
N GLU A 205 4.69 -16.98 18.26
CA GLU A 205 5.46 -18.21 18.04
C GLU A 205 5.80 -18.39 16.57
N ASP A 206 4.80 -18.27 15.69
CA ASP A 206 4.99 -18.37 14.24
C ASP A 206 5.89 -17.25 13.71
N PHE A 207 5.74 -16.02 14.23
CA PHE A 207 6.63 -14.91 13.91
C PHE A 207 8.08 -15.22 14.30
N ASN A 208 8.33 -15.69 15.52
CA ASN A 208 9.69 -16.02 15.96
C ASN A 208 10.29 -17.16 15.12
N ALA A 209 9.47 -18.10 14.65
CA ALA A 209 9.92 -19.21 13.82
C ALA A 209 10.42 -18.78 12.43
N ILE A 210 10.09 -17.58 11.94
CA ILE A 210 10.60 -17.08 10.66
C ILE A 210 12.09 -16.71 10.71
N GLY A 211 12.64 -16.49 11.92
CA GLY A 211 14.06 -16.22 12.12
C GLY A 211 14.54 -14.86 11.59
N LEU A 212 13.67 -13.84 11.55
CA LEU A 212 13.99 -12.54 10.94
C LEU A 212 15.15 -11.82 11.65
N GLU A 213 15.16 -11.80 12.99
CA GLU A 213 16.26 -11.17 13.74
C GLU A 213 17.61 -11.86 13.47
N GLN A 214 17.61 -13.19 13.34
CA GLN A 214 18.81 -14.00 13.10
C GLN A 214 19.28 -13.94 11.64
N ALA A 215 18.49 -13.36 10.73
CA ALA A 215 18.87 -13.19 9.34
C ALA A 215 19.95 -12.11 9.14
N PHE A 216 20.14 -11.23 10.13
CA PHE A 216 21.09 -10.12 10.04
C PHE A 216 22.41 -10.43 10.72
N SER A 217 23.50 -10.05 10.06
CA SER A 217 24.89 -10.18 10.53
C SER A 217 25.23 -9.13 11.59
N ILE A 218 24.51 -8.01 11.61
CA ILE A 218 24.60 -6.96 12.63
C ILE A 218 23.42 -7.13 13.58
N THR A 219 23.65 -7.03 14.88
CA THR A 219 22.57 -7.15 15.87
C THR A 219 21.73 -5.86 15.91
N PRO A 220 20.41 -5.91 15.65
CA PRO A 220 19.54 -4.75 15.77
C PRO A 220 19.11 -4.48 17.21
N ILE A 221 18.58 -3.28 17.45
CA ILE A 221 17.71 -2.98 18.58
C ILE A 221 16.30 -3.44 18.19
N ALA A 222 15.82 -4.51 18.84
CA ALA A 222 14.53 -5.12 18.55
C ALA A 222 13.41 -4.55 19.43
N ASN A 223 12.29 -4.20 18.80
CA ASN A 223 11.02 -3.95 19.46
C ASN A 223 9.95 -4.85 18.80
N VAL A 224 9.35 -5.76 19.56
CA VAL A 224 8.34 -6.70 19.07
C VAL A 224 7.15 -6.67 20.02
N THR A 225 5.98 -6.33 19.49
CA THR A 225 4.76 -6.15 20.29
C THR A 225 3.60 -6.93 19.68
N VAL A 226 2.86 -7.66 20.51
CA VAL A 226 1.61 -8.30 20.10
C VAL A 226 0.48 -7.27 20.15
N ILE A 227 -0.18 -7.07 19.02
CA ILE A 227 -1.29 -6.14 18.85
C ILE A 227 -2.60 -6.94 18.79
N PRO A 228 -3.52 -6.75 19.75
CA PRO A 228 -4.69 -7.63 19.88
C PRO A 228 -5.85 -7.27 18.96
N ASN A 229 -5.77 -6.16 18.21
CA ASN A 229 -6.85 -5.68 17.35
C ASN A 229 -6.35 -5.13 16.02
N TRP A 230 -7.11 -5.37 14.94
CA TRP A 230 -6.83 -4.85 13.60
C TRP A 230 -6.73 -3.33 13.53
N LEU A 231 -7.66 -2.60 14.14
CA LEU A 231 -7.65 -1.13 14.06
C LEU A 231 -6.46 -0.53 14.79
N ASP A 232 -6.00 -1.15 15.88
CA ASP A 232 -4.78 -0.73 16.57
C ASP A 232 -3.55 -0.94 15.67
N MET A 233 -3.48 -2.05 14.93
CA MET A 233 -2.46 -2.28 13.91
C MET A 233 -2.49 -1.23 12.80
N VAL A 234 -3.68 -0.92 12.28
CA VAL A 234 -3.85 0.14 11.27
C VAL A 234 -3.43 1.50 11.81
N ALA A 235 -3.74 1.82 13.07
CA ALA A 235 -3.38 3.07 13.70
C ALA A 235 -1.86 3.24 13.85
N ILE A 236 -1.12 2.16 14.10
CA ILE A 236 0.35 2.18 14.12
C ILE A 236 0.87 2.62 12.75
N TRP A 237 0.44 1.95 11.66
CA TRP A 237 0.89 2.28 10.31
C TRP A 237 0.48 3.68 9.86
N ALA A 238 -0.71 4.11 10.25
CA ALA A 238 -1.20 5.46 10.01
C ALA A 238 -0.29 6.51 10.66
N THR A 239 0.07 6.29 11.93
CA THR A 239 0.96 7.20 12.68
C THR A 239 2.35 7.27 12.05
N GLU A 240 2.92 6.12 11.66
CA GLU A 240 4.20 6.05 10.94
C GLU A 240 4.16 6.82 9.62
N SER A 241 3.01 6.79 8.93
CA SER A 241 2.80 7.46 7.65
C SER A 241 2.51 8.96 7.76
N GLU A 242 2.09 9.45 8.93
CA GLU A 242 1.67 10.83 9.15
C GLU A 242 2.79 11.76 9.67
N ASN A 243 3.95 11.21 10.04
CA ASN A 243 5.08 11.95 10.64
C ASN A 243 5.76 13.00 9.72
N ALA A 244 5.23 13.29 8.53
CA ALA A 244 5.71 14.35 7.66
C ALA A 244 4.94 15.66 7.88
N GLU A 245 5.64 16.81 7.94
CA GLU A 245 5.00 18.13 7.85
C GLU A 245 4.13 18.21 6.58
N LYS A 246 2.84 18.52 6.71
CA LYS A 246 1.93 18.61 5.55
C LYS A 246 1.58 20.08 5.25
N PRO A 247 1.81 20.58 4.02
CA PRO A 247 2.35 19.88 2.84
C PRO A 247 3.87 19.70 2.88
N ALA A 248 4.35 18.52 2.47
CA ALA A 248 5.77 18.21 2.30
C ALA A 248 6.19 18.44 0.83
N TYR A 249 7.35 19.05 0.62
CA TYR A 249 7.99 19.11 -0.70
C TYR A 249 8.97 17.96 -0.82
N PHE A 250 8.75 17.05 -1.78
CA PHE A 250 9.62 15.90 -1.97
C PHE A 250 9.80 15.58 -3.46
N TYR A 251 10.89 14.89 -3.76
CA TYR A 251 11.13 14.25 -5.04
C TYR A 251 11.25 12.75 -4.79
N ALA A 252 10.49 11.95 -5.54
CA ALA A 252 10.46 10.50 -5.38
C ALA A 252 10.76 9.80 -6.70
N LYS A 253 11.39 8.64 -6.60
CA LYS A 253 11.52 7.64 -7.66
C LYS A 253 11.14 6.28 -7.09
N SER A 254 10.70 5.38 -7.94
CA SER A 254 10.46 3.98 -7.61
C SER A 254 11.25 3.07 -8.56
N LEU A 255 11.49 1.84 -8.12
CA LEU A 255 12.10 0.77 -8.90
C LEU A 255 11.52 -0.55 -8.39
N ASP A 256 11.32 -1.49 -9.31
CA ASP A 256 11.00 -2.88 -8.99
C ASP A 256 12.21 -3.77 -9.23
N VAL A 257 12.48 -4.67 -8.29
CA VAL A 257 13.54 -5.70 -8.40
C VAL A 257 12.86 -7.06 -8.51
N LEU A 258 13.18 -7.79 -9.58
CA LEU A 258 12.58 -9.09 -9.85
C LEU A 258 13.33 -10.22 -9.11
N PRO A 259 12.66 -11.33 -8.76
CA PRO A 259 13.31 -12.47 -8.08
C PRO A 259 14.51 -13.06 -8.83
N ASP A 260 14.52 -12.98 -10.16
CA ASP A 260 15.60 -13.45 -11.04
C ASP A 260 16.62 -12.36 -11.41
N ALA A 261 16.45 -11.15 -10.88
CA ALA A 261 17.29 -9.98 -11.15
C ALA A 261 17.62 -9.20 -9.86
N LEU A 262 17.94 -9.92 -8.78
CA LEU A 262 18.40 -9.33 -7.52
C LEU A 262 19.63 -8.43 -7.74
N LEU A 263 19.78 -7.40 -6.90
CA LEU A 263 20.94 -6.51 -6.97
C LEU A 263 22.20 -7.28 -6.58
N SER A 264 23.28 -7.11 -7.35
CA SER A 264 24.58 -7.67 -7.02
C SER A 264 25.19 -6.96 -5.81
N ASP A 265 26.09 -7.66 -5.11
CA ASP A 265 26.80 -7.09 -3.96
C ASP A 265 27.50 -5.77 -4.31
N ASP A 266 28.20 -5.71 -5.44
CA ASP A 266 28.87 -4.49 -5.93
C ASP A 266 27.89 -3.33 -6.18
N THR A 267 26.67 -3.64 -6.66
CA THR A 267 25.62 -2.63 -6.88
C THR A 267 25.11 -2.09 -5.55
N ILE A 268 24.90 -2.98 -4.57
CA ILE A 268 24.45 -2.60 -3.23
C ILE A 268 25.53 -1.77 -2.52
N ASP A 269 26.81 -2.18 -2.59
CA ASP A 269 27.92 -1.42 -2.00
C ASP A 269 27.98 -0.02 -2.60
N SER A 270 27.90 0.10 -3.93
CA SER A 270 27.89 1.39 -4.64
C SER A 270 26.70 2.27 -4.24
N MET A 271 25.55 1.69 -3.93
CA MET A 271 24.33 2.42 -3.54
C MET A 271 24.50 3.17 -2.21
N PHE A 272 25.29 2.63 -1.27
CA PHE A 272 25.50 3.23 0.06
C PHE A 272 26.80 4.06 0.17
N GLU A 273 27.66 4.04 -0.85
CA GLU A 273 28.85 4.90 -0.92
C GLU A 273 28.57 6.33 -1.41
N TYR A 274 27.41 6.55 -2.05
CA TYR A 274 26.99 7.85 -2.60
C TYR A 274 26.40 8.77 -1.52
#